data_AF-A0A5A8AEG2-F1
#
_entry.id   AF-A0A5A8AEG2-F1
#
_cell.length_a   1.000
_cell.length_b   1.000
_cell.length_c   1.000
_cell.angle_alpha   90.00
_cell.angle_beta   90.00
_cell.angle_gamma   90.00
#
_symmetry.space_group_name_H-M   'P 1'
#
loop_
_entity.id
_entity.type
_entity.pdbx_description
1 polymer ?
#
loop_
_entity_poly.entity_id
_entity_poly.type
_entity_poly.pdbx_seq_one_letter_code
_entity_poly.pdbx_strand_id
1 'polypeptide(L)'
;MKFRIEELMDLKGFNNVKLARELGVTRSTITNNLKKPTLETLDRIAKVLDVKISDLIIEDEQETLEPIYKKDEKGKEIVIGFLKKH
;
A
#
# COMPACT_ATOMS: atom_id res chain seq x y z
N MET A 1 6.00 -2.21 4.53
CA MET A 1 5.72 -1.10 3.58
C MET A 1 5.68 -1.61 2.16
N LYS A 2 4.46 -1.85 1.67
CA LYS A 2 4.18 -2.25 0.30
C LYS A 2 3.59 -1.03 -0.43
N PHE A 3 3.77 -0.95 -1.74
CA PHE A 3 3.22 0.12 -2.56
C PHE A 3 2.19 -0.45 -3.54
N ARG A 4 1.16 0.34 -3.85
CA ARG A 4 0.09 0.01 -4.82
C ARG A 4 0.12 0.92 -6.06
N ILE A 5 1.33 1.33 -6.45
CA ILE A 5 1.52 2.29 -7.54
C ILE A 5 1.03 1.70 -8.87
N GLU A 6 1.34 0.44 -9.16
CA GLU A 6 0.93 -0.20 -10.42
C GLU A 6 -0.59 -0.31 -10.54
N GLU A 7 -1.29 -0.71 -9.47
CA GLU A 7 -2.75 -0.75 -9.45
C GLU A 7 -3.38 0.62 -9.72
N LEU A 8 -2.85 1.67 -9.09
CA LEU A 8 -3.34 3.04 -9.29
C LEU A 8 -3.03 3.58 -10.69
N MET A 9 -1.90 3.19 -11.26
CA MET A 9 -1.58 3.50 -12.65
C MET A 9 -2.60 2.88 -13.59
N ASP A 10 -2.90 1.59 -13.42
CA ASP A 10 -3.86 0.88 -14.27
C ASP A 10 -5.25 1.51 -14.18
N LEU A 11 -5.71 1.83 -12.96
CA LEU A 11 -6.99 2.54 -12.75
C LEU A 11 -7.05 3.92 -13.42
N LYS A 12 -5.92 4.61 -13.51
CA LYS A 12 -5.79 5.95 -14.13
C LYS A 12 -5.43 5.88 -15.62
N GLY A 13 -5.34 4.68 -16.22
CA GLY A 13 -4.96 4.51 -17.62
C GLY A 13 -3.51 4.93 -17.93
N PHE A 14 -2.63 4.70 -16.95
CA PHE A 14 -1.18 4.87 -17.09
C PHE A 14 -0.50 3.52 -17.29
N ASN A 15 0.56 3.53 -18.09
CA ASN A 15 1.50 2.43 -18.17
C ASN A 15 2.92 2.95 -17.89
N ASN A 16 3.87 2.04 -17.72
CA ASN A 16 5.26 2.40 -17.38
C ASN A 16 5.92 3.36 -18.39
N VAL A 17 5.51 3.30 -19.68
CA VAL A 17 6.04 4.18 -20.73
C VAL A 17 5.49 5.60 -20.56
N LYS A 18 4.18 5.72 -20.35
CA LYS A 18 3.50 7.00 -20.13
C LYS A 18 3.99 7.66 -18.85
N LEU A 19 4.10 6.89 -17.77
CA LEU A 19 4.63 7.41 -16.50
C LEU A 19 6.09 7.89 -16.64
N ALA A 20 6.95 7.13 -17.33
CA ALA A 20 8.33 7.54 -17.59
C ALA A 20 8.39 8.87 -18.35
N ARG A 21 7.52 9.03 -19.35
CA ARG A 21 7.42 10.26 -20.16
C ARG A 21 6.98 11.46 -19.33
N GLU A 22 5.91 11.33 -18.55
CA GLU A 22 5.41 12.44 -17.70
C GLU A 22 6.44 12.79 -16.59
N LEU A 23 7.22 11.83 -16.13
CA LEU A 23 8.29 12.06 -15.16
C LEU A 23 9.62 12.49 -15.79
N GLY A 24 9.74 12.55 -17.12
CA GLY A 24 10.98 12.92 -17.80
C GLY A 24 12.17 12.00 -17.47
N VAL A 25 11.91 10.72 -17.19
CA VAL A 25 12.94 9.73 -16.86
C VAL A 25 12.91 8.56 -17.84
N THR A 26 13.96 7.74 -17.83
CA THR A 26 13.98 6.53 -18.67
C THR A 26 13.08 5.43 -18.10
N ARG A 27 12.62 4.52 -18.97
CA ARG A 27 11.81 3.37 -18.57
C ARG A 27 12.51 2.47 -17.56
N SER A 28 13.83 2.26 -17.71
CA SER A 28 14.62 1.45 -16.77
C SER A 28 14.71 2.11 -15.39
N THR A 29 14.77 3.43 -15.33
CA THR A 29 14.70 4.19 -14.07
C THR A 29 13.36 3.97 -13.37
N ILE A 30 12.23 4.03 -14.08
CA ILE A 30 10.90 3.77 -13.50
C ILE A 30 10.81 2.38 -12.89
N THR A 31 11.22 1.33 -13.59
CA THR A 31 11.10 -0.05 -13.07
C THR A 31 11.85 -0.23 -11.75
N ASN A 32 13.02 0.40 -11.60
CA ASN A 32 13.78 0.36 -10.35
C ASN A 32 13.13 1.25 -9.27
N ASN A 33 12.67 2.44 -9.65
CA ASN A 33 12.00 3.38 -8.75
C ASN A 33 10.66 2.82 -8.22
N LEU A 34 9.89 2.06 -9.00
CA LEU A 34 8.65 1.46 -8.53
C LEU A 34 8.87 0.37 -7.47
N LYS A 35 10.02 -0.31 -7.51
CA LYS A 35 10.38 -1.33 -6.51
C LYS A 35 10.80 -0.74 -5.17
N LYS A 36 11.52 0.38 -5.19
CA LYS A 36 12.03 1.09 -4.00
C LYS A 36 12.00 2.60 -4.20
N PRO A 37 10.82 3.22 -4.22
CA PRO A 37 10.69 4.63 -4.49
C PRO A 37 11.22 5.46 -3.32
N THR A 38 11.89 6.57 -3.62
CA THR A 38 12.18 7.61 -2.63
C THR A 38 10.91 8.44 -2.35
N LEU A 39 10.87 9.19 -1.25
CA LEU A 39 9.75 10.09 -0.97
C LEU A 39 9.53 11.12 -2.10
N GLU A 40 10.61 11.66 -2.66
CA GLU A 40 10.55 12.54 -3.82
C GLU A 40 9.91 11.85 -5.04
N THR A 41 10.28 10.59 -5.29
CA THR A 41 9.69 9.80 -6.38
C THR A 41 8.20 9.57 -6.15
N LEU A 42 7.79 9.24 -4.92
CA LEU A 42 6.39 9.07 -4.55
C LEU A 42 5.59 10.36 -4.76
N ASP A 43 6.11 11.51 -4.31
CA ASP A 43 5.46 12.81 -4.52
C ASP A 43 5.24 13.11 -6.00
N ARG A 44 6.27 12.88 -6.83
CA ARG A 44 6.17 13.09 -8.27
C ARG A 44 5.17 12.15 -8.94
N ILE A 45 5.17 10.87 -8.56
CA ILE A 45 4.19 9.89 -9.05
C ILE A 45 2.78 10.28 -8.62
N ALA A 46 2.58 10.66 -7.36
CA ALA A 46 1.29 11.08 -6.81
C ALA A 46 0.73 12.28 -7.58
N LYS A 47 1.58 13.27 -7.89
CA LYS A 47 1.22 14.42 -8.73
C LYS A 47 0.81 14.03 -10.15
N VAL A 48 1.55 13.12 -10.80
CA VAL A 48 1.22 12.65 -12.15
C VAL A 48 -0.07 11.85 -12.19
N LEU A 49 -0.33 11.05 -11.16
CA LEU A 49 -1.55 10.23 -11.05
C LEU A 49 -2.73 10.99 -10.45
N ASP A 50 -2.54 12.22 -9.99
CA ASP A 50 -3.53 13.04 -9.29
C ASP A 50 -4.17 12.28 -8.11
N VAL A 51 -3.30 11.88 -7.17
CA VAL A 51 -3.64 11.17 -5.92
C VAL A 51 -2.79 11.70 -4.76
N LYS A 52 -3.10 11.34 -3.52
CA LYS A 52 -2.24 11.64 -2.37
C LYS A 52 -1.11 10.62 -2.27
N ILE A 53 0.02 11.01 -1.68
CA ILE A 53 1.15 10.10 -1.42
C ILE A 53 0.71 8.90 -0.56
N SER A 54 -0.17 9.14 0.42
CA SER A 54 -0.77 8.09 1.26
C SER A 54 -1.47 7.02 0.44
N ASP A 55 -2.11 7.39 -0.68
CA ASP A 55 -2.88 6.45 -1.50
C ASP A 55 -1.95 5.46 -2.22
N LEU A 56 -0.68 5.85 -2.46
CA LEU A 56 0.33 4.99 -3.09
C LEU A 56 0.88 3.93 -2.12
N ILE A 57 0.70 4.15 -0.81
CA ILE A 57 1.27 3.32 0.25
C ILE A 57 0.17 2.36 0.71
N ILE A 58 0.46 1.06 0.68
CA ILE A 58 -0.32 0.10 1.44
C ILE A 58 0.22 0.21 2.86
N GLU A 59 -0.55 0.88 3.72
CA GLU A 59 -0.38 0.68 5.16
C GLU A 59 -0.43 -0.83 5.36
N ASP A 60 0.59 -1.38 6.02
CA ASP A 60 0.43 -2.69 6.61
C ASP A 60 -0.70 -2.47 7.63
N GLU A 61 -1.95 -2.63 7.19
CA GLU A 61 -3.04 -2.95 8.08
C GLU A 61 -2.50 -4.20 8.79
N GLN A 62 -1.86 -3.97 9.94
CA GLN A 62 -2.09 -4.88 11.03
C GLN A 62 -3.60 -4.86 11.10
N GLU A 63 -4.24 -5.88 10.51
CA GLU A 63 -5.64 -6.12 10.77
C GLU A 63 -5.69 -6.06 12.29
N THR A 64 -6.25 -4.97 12.83
CA THR A 64 -6.37 -4.80 14.27
C THR A 64 -7.48 -5.76 14.63
N LEU A 65 -7.08 -7.02 14.73
CA LEU A 65 -7.88 -8.16 15.08
C LEU A 65 -7.98 -8.11 16.59
N GLU A 66 -9.15 -7.73 17.10
CA GLU A 66 -9.38 -7.78 18.54
C GLU A 66 -9.63 -9.25 18.92
N PRO A 67 -8.77 -9.88 19.74
CA PRO A 67 -8.94 -11.27 20.13
C PRO A 67 -10.19 -11.41 21.01
N ILE A 68 -11.00 -12.43 20.71
CA ILE A 68 -12.15 -12.81 21.52
C ILE A 68 -11.68 -13.87 22.52
N TYR A 69 -11.94 -13.62 23.81
CA TYR A 69 -11.59 -14.54 24.89
C TYR A 69 -12.81 -15.24 25.46
N LYS A 70 -12.62 -16.49 25.87
CA LYS A 70 -13.54 -17.24 26.72
C LYS A 70 -12.79 -17.77 27.93
N LYS A 71 -13.46 -17.91 29.08
CA LYS A 71 -12.89 -18.61 30.23
C LYS A 71 -13.13 -20.11 30.11
N ASP A 72 -12.10 -20.91 30.36
CA ASP A 72 -12.23 -22.36 30.51
C ASP A 72 -12.86 -22.73 31.88
N GLU A 73 -13.06 -24.03 32.11
CA GLU A 73 -13.63 -24.56 33.36
C GLU A 73 -12.80 -24.23 34.61
N LYS A 74 -11.54 -23.80 34.44
CA LYS A 74 -10.62 -23.40 35.51
C LYS A 74 -10.50 -21.87 35.63
N GLY A 75 -11.32 -21.12 34.88
CA GLY A 75 -11.33 -19.66 34.88
C GLY A 75 -10.19 -19.01 34.09
N LYS A 76 -9.40 -19.80 33.34
CA LYS A 76 -8.30 -19.29 32.51
C LYS A 76 -8.84 -18.76 31.19
N GLU A 77 -8.32 -17.60 30.77
CA GLU A 77 -8.66 -17.00 29.48
C GLU A 77 -8.02 -17.79 28.33
N ILE A 78 -8.84 -18.17 27.36
CA ILE A 78 -8.46 -18.82 26.11
C ILE A 78 -8.96 -17.98 24.93
N VAL A 79 -8.11 -17.77 23.92
CA VAL A 79 -8.49 -17.08 22.69
C VAL A 79 -9.35 -18.03 21.85
N ILE A 80 -10.57 -17.59 21.50
CA ILE A 80 -11.54 -18.36 20.71
C ILE A 80 -11.78 -17.79 19.31
N GLY A 81 -11.24 -16.63 19.00
CA GLY A 81 -11.37 -16.01 17.68
C GLY A 81 -10.84 -14.57 17.64
N PHE A 82 -11.08 -13.89 16.53
CA PHE A 82 -10.62 -12.53 16.26
C PHE A 82 -11.74 -11.74 15.58
N LEU A 83 -11.95 -10.48 15.97
CA LEU A 83 -12.89 -9.56 15.32
C LEU A 83 -12.13 -8.57 14.42
N LYS A 84 -12.56 -8.46 13.17
CA LYS A 84 -12.06 -7.43 12.25
C LYS A 84 -12.70 -6.08 12.59
N LYS A 85 -11.88 -5.10 12.95
CA LYS A 85 -12.32 -3.72 13.14
C LYS A 85 -12.52 -3.06 11.76
N HIS A 86 -13.72 -2.55 11.52
CA HIS A 86 -14.10 -1.82 10.30
C HIS A 86 -13.96 -0.31 10.49
#